data_AF-A0A010YQJ7-F1
#
_entry.id   AF-A0A010YQJ7-F1
#
_cell.length_a   1.000
_cell.length_b   1.000
_cell.length_c   1.000
_cell.angle_alpha   90.00
_cell.angle_beta   90.00
_cell.angle_gamma   90.00
#
_symmetry.space_group_name_H-M   'P 1'
#
loop_
_entity.id
_entity.type
_entity.pdbx_description
1 polymer ?
#
loop_
_entity_poly.entity_id
_entity_poly.type
_entity_poly.pdbx_seq_one_letter_code
_entity_poly.pdbx_strand_id
1 'polypeptide(L)'
;MSRKFHGGRNGMRKPTTVALTIVAMALAVLGWQSPALAVNEVACGTRTDLAKAWDVSGTHCYANAGAMSINLTNVTRLCAGNNVVSWTVWPTATSATQLRQNRWQCNYDVRFVKATRVSIS
;
A
#
# COMPACT_ATOMS: atom_id res chain seq x y z
N MET A 1 44.79 24.00 -70.44
CA MET A 1 45.09 22.61 -70.02
C MET A 1 44.00 22.14 -69.06
N SER A 2 43.38 20.99 -69.35
CA SER A 2 42.85 19.99 -68.40
C SER A 2 41.86 20.42 -67.30
N ARG A 3 40.73 19.76 -67.03
CA ARG A 3 40.22 18.45 -67.45
C ARG A 3 38.70 18.42 -67.21
N LYS A 4 37.98 17.85 -68.16
CA LYS A 4 36.54 17.51 -68.11
C LYS A 4 36.40 16.21 -67.30
N PHE A 5 35.52 16.16 -66.30
CA PHE A 5 35.13 14.91 -65.66
C PHE A 5 33.64 14.62 -65.91
N HIS A 6 33.41 13.57 -66.70
CA HIS A 6 32.13 12.86 -66.84
C HIS A 6 32.08 11.75 -65.78
N GLY A 7 30.88 11.38 -65.34
CA GLY A 7 30.72 10.08 -64.67
C GLY A 7 29.45 9.95 -63.84
N GLY A 8 28.29 9.92 -64.48
CA GLY A 8 27.08 9.36 -63.87
C GLY A 8 27.22 7.85 -63.68
N ARG A 9 26.82 7.35 -62.51
CA ARG A 9 26.54 5.92 -62.27
C ARG A 9 25.31 5.79 -61.39
N ASN A 10 24.17 5.61 -62.06
CA ASN A 10 22.96 5.04 -61.45
C ASN A 10 23.21 3.54 -61.25
N GLY A 11 23.65 3.17 -60.04
CA GLY A 11 23.86 1.79 -59.61
C GLY A 11 22.72 1.36 -58.68
N MET A 12 21.81 0.58 -59.25
CA MET A 12 20.66 -0.08 -58.63
C MET A 12 21.01 -0.73 -57.28
N ARG A 13 20.43 -0.20 -56.19
CA ARG A 13 20.54 -0.80 -54.84
C ARG A 13 19.66 -2.05 -54.80
N LYS A 14 20.27 -3.23 -54.74
CA LYS A 14 19.58 -4.48 -54.42
C LYS A 14 19.17 -4.44 -52.95
N PRO A 15 17.88 -4.59 -52.59
CA PRO A 15 17.49 -4.75 -51.19
C PRO A 15 17.79 -6.21 -50.78
N THR A 16 18.88 -6.40 -50.05
CA THR A 16 19.15 -7.66 -49.36
C THR A 16 18.15 -7.80 -48.22
N THR A 17 17.20 -8.71 -48.38
CA THR A 17 16.32 -9.18 -47.30
C THR A 17 17.09 -10.11 -46.35
N VAL A 18 16.60 -10.23 -45.11
CA VAL A 18 16.95 -11.24 -44.06
C VAL A 18 18.11 -10.79 -43.14
N ALA A 19 18.00 -10.73 -41.81
CA ALA A 19 17.06 -11.31 -40.85
C ALA A 19 16.75 -10.33 -39.70
N LEU A 20 15.47 -10.19 -39.32
CA LEU A 20 15.09 -9.70 -37.99
C LEU A 20 15.19 -10.89 -37.02
N THR A 21 16.29 -11.00 -36.29
CA THR A 21 16.32 -11.80 -35.05
C THR A 21 15.83 -10.93 -33.91
N ILE A 22 14.51 -10.94 -33.66
CA ILE A 22 13.96 -10.42 -32.41
C ILE A 22 14.27 -11.48 -31.34
N VAL A 23 15.35 -11.30 -30.61
CA VAL A 23 15.55 -12.03 -29.35
C VAL A 23 14.56 -11.41 -28.36
N ALA A 24 13.38 -12.02 -28.23
CA ALA A 24 12.45 -11.71 -27.17
C ALA A 24 13.07 -12.22 -25.86
N MET A 25 13.90 -11.39 -25.21
CA MET A 25 14.19 -11.57 -23.81
C MET A 25 12.93 -11.22 -23.03
N ALA A 26 12.05 -12.21 -22.84
CA ALA A 26 11.08 -12.19 -21.78
C ALA A 26 11.87 -12.25 -20.46
N LEU A 27 12.39 -11.11 -20.02
CA LEU A 27 12.71 -10.89 -18.63
C LEU A 27 11.37 -10.98 -17.91
N ALA A 28 11.05 -12.17 -17.43
CA ALA A 28 10.05 -12.35 -16.41
C ALA A 28 10.49 -11.46 -15.25
N VAL A 29 9.91 -10.25 -15.18
CA VAL A 29 9.86 -9.47 -13.97
C VAL A 29 9.02 -10.33 -13.03
N LEU A 30 9.68 -11.28 -12.35
CA LEU A 30 9.24 -11.78 -11.06
C LEU A 30 9.32 -10.56 -10.15
N GLY A 31 8.34 -9.67 -10.29
CA GLY A 31 8.12 -8.62 -9.33
C GLY A 31 8.05 -9.34 -8.01
N TRP A 32 9.03 -9.07 -7.15
CA TRP A 32 8.93 -9.38 -5.75
C TRP A 32 7.66 -8.69 -5.27
N GLN A 33 6.55 -9.42 -5.30
CA GLN A 33 5.37 -9.08 -4.54
C GLN A 33 5.81 -9.31 -3.11
N SER A 34 6.39 -8.28 -2.49
CA SER A 34 6.55 -8.26 -1.05
C SER A 34 5.21 -8.70 -0.46
N PRO A 35 5.18 -9.67 0.47
CA PRO A 35 3.93 -10.06 1.09
C PRO A 35 3.30 -8.77 1.61
N ALA A 36 2.09 -8.45 1.15
CA ALA A 36 1.37 -7.31 1.64
C ALA A 36 1.23 -7.53 3.15
N LEU A 37 1.99 -6.76 3.93
CA LEU A 37 1.91 -6.81 5.38
C LEU A 37 0.47 -6.42 5.71
N ALA A 38 -0.31 -7.41 6.15
CA ALA A 38 -1.71 -7.26 6.46
C ALA A 38 -1.83 -7.17 7.97
N VAL A 39 -2.61 -6.22 8.43
CA VAL A 39 -3.03 -6.18 9.83
C VAL A 39 -3.99 -7.35 10.06
N ASN A 40 -3.82 -8.06 11.17
CA ASN A 40 -4.71 -9.14 11.58
C ASN A 40 -5.36 -8.80 12.91
N GLU A 41 -6.66 -9.12 13.04
CA GLU A 41 -7.30 -9.18 14.34
C GLU A 41 -6.85 -10.45 15.08
N VAL A 42 -6.44 -10.28 16.33
CA VAL A 42 -5.88 -11.33 17.17
C VAL A 42 -6.52 -11.30 18.55
N ALA A 43 -6.44 -12.41 19.29
CA ALA A 43 -6.87 -12.43 20.68
C ALA A 43 -6.06 -11.44 21.53
N CYS A 44 -6.74 -10.58 22.27
CA CYS A 44 -6.11 -9.55 23.10
C CYS A 44 -5.26 -10.11 24.23
N GLY A 45 -5.78 -11.12 24.94
CA GLY A 45 -5.18 -11.65 26.16
C GLY A 45 -4.73 -10.55 27.14
N THR A 46 -3.55 -10.75 27.73
CA THR A 46 -2.89 -9.78 28.62
C THR A 46 -1.90 -8.86 27.89
N ARG A 47 -1.77 -8.98 26.56
CA ARG A 47 -0.78 -8.24 25.77
C ARG A 47 -1.08 -6.75 25.79
N THR A 48 -0.08 -5.93 26.09
CA THR A 48 -0.20 -4.46 26.12
C THR A 48 0.36 -3.80 24.87
N ASP A 49 1.10 -4.55 24.06
CA ASP A 49 1.84 -4.06 22.90
C ASP A 49 1.02 -3.99 21.60
N LEU A 50 -0.22 -4.50 21.61
CA LEU A 50 -1.12 -4.50 20.45
C LEU A 50 -1.85 -3.17 20.28
N ALA A 51 -2.25 -2.87 19.04
CA ALA A 51 -3.26 -1.84 18.79
C ALA A 51 -4.61 -2.35 19.28
N LYS A 52 -5.37 -1.55 20.02
CA LYS A 52 -6.64 -1.97 20.63
C LYS A 52 -7.75 -0.95 20.38
N ALA A 53 -8.92 -1.45 20.07
CA ALA A 53 -10.15 -0.67 19.99
C ALA A 53 -11.20 -1.26 20.94
N TRP A 54 -11.99 -0.39 21.55
CA TRP A 54 -13.14 -0.80 22.36
C TRP A 54 -14.40 -0.23 21.75
N ASP A 55 -15.39 -1.08 21.59
CA ASP A 55 -16.73 -0.74 21.14
C ASP A 55 -17.77 -1.35 22.09
N VAL A 56 -19.05 -1.31 21.72
CA VAL A 56 -20.13 -1.93 22.50
C VAL A 56 -20.09 -3.46 22.53
N SER A 57 -19.42 -4.08 21.56
CA SER A 57 -19.30 -5.53 21.38
C SER A 57 -18.14 -6.10 22.19
N GLY A 58 -17.11 -5.29 22.44
CA GLY A 58 -16.00 -5.64 23.32
C GLY A 58 -14.68 -4.98 22.93
N THR A 59 -13.60 -5.72 23.15
CA THR A 59 -12.24 -5.28 22.82
C THR A 59 -11.73 -6.01 21.59
N HIS A 60 -11.25 -5.25 20.61
CA HIS A 60 -10.64 -5.74 19.39
C HIS A 60 -9.15 -5.44 19.42
N CYS A 61 -8.30 -6.42 19.13
CA CYS A 61 -6.86 -6.25 19.12
C CYS A 61 -6.27 -6.56 17.76
N TYR A 62 -5.36 -5.71 17.30
CA TYR A 62 -4.77 -5.76 15.98
C TYR A 62 -3.25 -5.84 16.08
N ALA A 63 -2.66 -6.68 15.23
CA ALA A 63 -1.23 -6.93 15.15
C ALA A 63 -0.73 -6.87 13.71
N ASN A 64 0.60 -6.89 13.57
CA ASN A 64 1.35 -6.80 12.31
C ASN A 64 1.28 -5.42 11.66
N ALA A 65 2.35 -5.04 10.94
CA ALA A 65 2.36 -3.82 10.16
C ALA A 65 1.42 -3.94 8.96
N GLY A 66 0.92 -2.81 8.46
CA GLY A 66 0.04 -2.77 7.29
C GLY A 66 -1.20 -1.92 7.48
N ALA A 67 -2.26 -2.27 6.76
CA ALA A 67 -3.59 -1.73 6.98
C ALA A 67 -4.67 -2.77 6.72
N MET A 68 -5.79 -2.65 7.43
CA MET A 68 -7.00 -3.42 7.15
C MET A 68 -8.23 -2.54 7.31
N SER A 69 -9.28 -2.88 6.57
CA SER A 69 -10.62 -2.35 6.81
C SER A 69 -11.22 -3.04 8.03
N ILE A 70 -11.87 -2.28 8.88
CA ILE A 70 -12.60 -2.75 10.07
C ILE A 70 -14.01 -2.18 10.02
N ASN A 71 -14.93 -2.70 10.83
CA ASN A 71 -16.26 -2.13 10.97
C ASN A 71 -16.68 -2.18 12.44
N LEU A 72 -16.19 -1.21 13.21
CA LEU A 72 -16.54 -1.05 14.61
C LEU A 72 -17.53 0.10 14.75
N THR A 73 -18.56 -0.07 15.57
CA THR A 73 -19.60 0.96 15.82
C THR A 73 -19.62 1.37 17.28
N ASN A 74 -19.86 2.65 17.56
CA ASN A 74 -19.83 3.20 18.92
C ASN A 74 -18.49 2.95 19.62
N VAL A 75 -17.39 3.35 18.97
CA VAL A 75 -16.03 3.19 19.48
C VAL A 75 -15.79 4.19 20.61
N THR A 76 -15.39 3.66 21.77
CA THR A 76 -15.23 4.42 23.02
C THR A 76 -13.79 4.63 23.44
N ARG A 77 -12.87 3.79 22.96
CA ARG A 77 -11.44 3.87 23.27
C ARG A 77 -10.62 3.33 22.11
N LEU A 78 -9.48 3.96 21.86
CA LEU A 78 -8.48 3.52 20.89
C LEU A 78 -7.08 3.66 21.50
N CYS A 79 -6.29 2.60 21.47
CA CYS A 79 -4.92 2.57 21.97
C CYS A 79 -3.96 2.00 20.93
N ALA A 80 -2.75 2.54 20.86
CA ALA A 80 -1.75 2.15 19.87
C ALA A 80 -0.86 0.98 20.31
N GLY A 81 -0.79 0.67 21.61
CA GLY A 81 0.18 -0.29 22.14
C GLY A 81 1.62 0.11 21.80
N ASN A 82 2.50 -0.84 21.48
CA ASN A 82 3.89 -0.54 21.09
C ASN A 82 4.04 -0.19 19.60
N ASN A 83 3.01 0.37 18.97
CA ASN A 83 3.00 0.66 17.54
C ASN A 83 2.71 2.13 17.26
N VAL A 84 3.01 2.58 16.04
CA VAL A 84 2.42 3.81 15.51
C VAL A 84 1.17 3.40 14.74
N VAL A 85 0.02 3.94 15.12
CA VAL A 85 -1.28 3.51 14.59
C VAL A 85 -2.03 4.68 13.99
N SER A 86 -2.66 4.47 12.84
CA SER A 86 -3.62 5.39 12.26
C SER A 86 -4.98 4.74 12.15
N TRP A 87 -5.99 5.36 12.75
CA TRP A 87 -7.38 4.93 12.67
C TRP A 87 -8.17 5.86 11.76
N THR A 88 -8.94 5.32 10.83
CA THR A 88 -10.00 6.09 10.16
C THR A 88 -11.26 5.99 11.00
N VAL A 89 -11.60 7.07 11.68
CA VAL A 89 -12.73 7.16 12.61
C VAL A 89 -13.75 8.17 12.11
N TRP A 90 -14.97 8.04 12.60
CA TRP A 90 -16.08 8.91 12.24
C TRP A 90 -16.65 9.48 13.53
N PRO A 91 -16.33 10.74 13.87
CA PRO A 91 -16.93 11.43 15.02
C PRO A 91 -18.43 11.65 14.85
N THR A 92 -18.88 11.81 13.60
CA THR A 92 -20.29 11.95 13.23
C THR A 92 -20.63 10.96 12.12
N ALA A 93 -21.92 10.78 11.82
CA ALA A 93 -22.38 9.84 10.78
C ALA A 93 -21.85 10.16 9.36
N THR A 94 -21.42 11.40 9.12
CA THR A 94 -21.17 11.94 7.77
C THR A 94 -19.71 12.29 7.51
N SER A 95 -18.84 12.36 8.52
CA SER A 95 -17.46 12.81 8.35
C SER A 95 -16.45 11.82 8.92
N ALA A 96 -15.51 11.39 8.07
CA ALA A 96 -14.35 10.61 8.46
C ALA A 96 -13.17 11.53 8.80
N THR A 97 -12.38 11.13 9.78
CA THR A 97 -11.08 11.73 10.09
C THR A 97 -10.06 10.65 10.40
N GLN A 98 -8.78 10.96 10.22
CA GLN A 98 -7.69 10.06 10.58
C GLN A 98 -7.13 10.47 11.94
N LEU A 99 -7.24 9.57 12.92
CA LEU A 99 -6.60 9.71 14.21
C LEU A 99 -5.28 8.94 14.20
N ARG A 100 -4.17 9.68 14.15
CA ARG A 100 -2.83 9.10 14.29
C ARG A 100 -2.39 9.11 15.74
N GLN A 101 -1.93 7.97 16.23
CA GLN A 101 -1.45 7.75 17.59
C GLN A 101 -0.01 7.23 17.52
N ASN A 102 0.87 7.80 18.32
CA ASN A 102 2.22 7.28 18.55
C ASN A 102 2.17 6.10 19.55
N ARG A 103 3.32 5.44 19.72
CA ARG A 103 3.47 4.35 20.68
C ARG A 103 2.98 4.76 22.06
N TRP A 104 2.25 3.83 22.69
CA TRP A 104 1.69 3.91 24.04
C TRP A 104 0.65 5.01 24.24
N GLN A 105 0.21 5.66 23.17
CA GLN A 105 -0.88 6.62 23.25
C GLN A 105 -2.23 5.90 23.24
N CYS A 106 -3.12 6.44 24.05
CA CYS A 106 -4.51 6.03 24.14
C CYS A 106 -5.39 7.28 24.12
N ASN A 107 -6.45 7.22 23.33
CA ASN A 107 -7.55 8.16 23.41
C ASN A 107 -8.66 7.48 24.21
N TYR A 108 -8.88 7.99 25.43
CA TYR A 108 -9.93 7.56 26.32
C TYR A 108 -11.19 8.40 26.08
N ASP A 109 -12.35 7.80 26.35
CA ASP A 109 -13.66 8.47 26.32
C ASP A 109 -13.97 9.18 24.99
N VAL A 110 -13.50 8.60 23.88
CA VAL A 110 -13.92 9.06 22.56
C VAL A 110 -15.36 8.62 22.32
N ARG A 111 -16.08 9.37 21.48
CA ARG A 111 -17.42 8.97 21.01
C ARG A 111 -17.43 9.00 19.50
N PHE A 112 -16.76 8.01 18.90
CA PHE A 112 -16.82 7.85 17.45
C PHE A 112 -17.99 6.93 17.11
N VAL A 113 -18.84 7.35 16.17
CA VAL A 113 -19.96 6.53 15.71
C VAL A 113 -19.48 5.28 15.00
N LYS A 114 -18.32 5.33 14.33
CA LYS A 114 -17.67 4.16 13.74
C LYS A 114 -16.16 4.33 13.55
N ALA A 115 -15.45 3.21 13.45
CA ALA A 115 -14.10 3.11 12.92
C ALA A 115 -14.08 2.15 11.73
N THR A 116 -13.48 2.56 10.62
CA THR A 116 -13.58 1.86 9.34
C THR A 116 -12.24 1.32 8.81
N ARG A 117 -11.13 1.78 9.38
CA ARG A 117 -9.79 1.33 8.99
C ARG A 117 -8.82 1.45 10.16
N VAL A 118 -7.89 0.52 10.23
CA VAL A 118 -6.71 0.57 11.10
C VAL A 118 -5.46 0.36 10.26
N SER A 119 -4.41 1.11 10.54
CA SER A 119 -3.09 0.95 9.95
C SER A 119 -2.02 1.00 11.02
N ILE A 120 -1.06 0.08 10.95
CA ILE A 120 0.00 -0.12 11.93
C ILE A 120 1.34 -0.01 11.20
N SER A 121 2.27 0.76 11.77
CA SER A 121 3.64 0.97 11.26
C SER A 121 4.67 0.90 12.37
#